data_AF-A0A7J2HZZ2-F1
#
_entry.id   AF-A0A7J2HZZ2-F1
#
_cell.length_a   1.000
_cell.length_b   1.000
_cell.length_c   1.000
_cell.angle_alpha   90.00
_cell.angle_beta   90.00
_cell.angle_gamma   90.00
#
_symmetry.space_group_name_H-M   'P 1'
#
loop_
_entity.id
_entity.type
_entity.pdbx_description
1 polymer ?
#
loop_
_entity_poly.entity_id
_entity_poly.type
_entity_poly.pdbx_seq_one_letter_code
_entity_poly.pdbx_strand_id
1 'polypeptide(L)' 'MTKNNVGRLLVVDRRDRRLLRGIITRSDIMHAIRKNR' A
#
# COMPACT_ATOMS: atom_id res chain seq x y z
N MET A 1 -0.22 3.72 8.40
CA MET A 1 0.24 2.36 8.76
C MET A 1 0.63 2.28 10.23
N THR A 2 1.47 3.19 10.72
CA THR A 2 1.98 3.23 12.10
C THR A 2 0.89 3.31 13.18
N LYS A 3 -0.08 4.23 13.05
CA LYS A 3 -1.16 4.41 14.05
C LYS A 3 -1.93 3.12 14.38
N ASN A 4 -2.16 2.28 13.36
CA ASN A 4 -2.94 1.05 13.50
C ASN A 4 -2.05 -0.21 13.52
N ASN A 5 -0.74 -0.05 13.66
CA ASN A 5 0.26 -1.13 13.57
C ASN A 5 0.11 -2.05 12.34
N VAL A 6 -0.24 -1.48 11.19
CA VAL A 6 -0.45 -2.24 9.95
C VAL A 6 0.87 -2.36 9.17
N GLY A 7 1.25 -3.58 8.80
CA GLY A 7 2.49 -3.86 8.06
C GLY A 7 2.41 -3.66 6.54
N ARG A 8 1.23 -3.85 5.95
CA ARG A 8 0.97 -3.73 4.51
C ARG A 8 -0.49 -3.38 4.25
N LEU A 9 -0.75 -2.70 3.14
CA LEU A 9 -2.11 -2.41 2.65
C LEU A 9 -2.35 -3.23 1.39
N LEU A 10 -3.47 -3.95 1.33
CA LEU A 10 -3.90 -4.65 0.13
C LEU A 10 -4.61 -3.65 -0.78
N VAL A 11 -4.25 -3.63 -2.05
CA VAL A 11 -4.93 -2.87 -3.09
C VAL A 11 -5.83 -3.84 -3.84
N VAL A 12 -7.14 -3.64 -3.74
CA VAL A 12 -8.14 -4.49 -4.40
C VAL A 12 -8.86 -3.72 -5.48
N ASP A 13 -9.48 -4.42 -6.41
CA ASP A 13 -10.30 -3.80 -7.43
C ASP A 13 -11.54 -3.12 -6.80
N ARG A 14 -11.90 -1.95 -7.31
CA ARG A 14 -13.06 -1.19 -6.80
C ARG A 14 -14.39 -1.86 -7.12
N ARG A 15 -14.48 -2.51 -8.29
CA ARG A 15 -15.69 -3.19 -8.77
C ARG A 15 -15.81 -4.60 -8.19
N ASP A 16 -14.67 -5.26 -7.94
CA ASP A 16 -14.62 -6.56 -7.25
C ASP A 16 -13.53 -6.59 -6.17
N ARG A 17 -13.94 -6.47 -4.91
CA ARG A 17 -12.99 -6.46 -3.77
C ARG A 17 -12.30 -7.80 -3.53
N ARG A 18 -12.73 -8.89 -4.17
CA ARG A 18 -12.04 -10.19 -4.11
C ARG A 18 -10.82 -10.21 -5.02
N LEU A 19 -10.79 -9.35 -6.04
CA LEU A 19 -9.67 -9.27 -6.97
C LEU A 19 -8.55 -8.41 -6.38
N LEU A 20 -7.45 -9.06 -5.98
CA LEU A 20 -6.24 -8.38 -5.51
C LEU A 20 -5.50 -7.77 -6.70
N ARG A 21 -5.25 -6.46 -6.66
CA ARG A 21 -4.47 -5.71 -7.65
C ARG A 21 -3.02 -5.51 -7.25
N GLY A 22 -2.73 -5.54 -5.95
CA GLY A 22 -1.36 -5.42 -5.44
C GLY A 22 -1.27 -5.22 -3.94
N ILE A 23 -0.06 -4.91 -3.48
CA ILE A 23 0.26 -4.68 -2.08
C ILE A 23 1.10 -3.41 -1.97
N ILE A 24 0.82 -2.57 -0.97
CA ILE A 24 1.64 -1.42 -0.60
C ILE A 24 2.26 -1.69 0.75
N THR A 25 3.58 -1.67 0.80
CA THR A 25 4.39 -1.81 2.02
C THR A 25 4.93 -0.47 2.50
N ARG A 26 5.50 -0.45 3.71
CA ARG A 26 6.20 0.73 4.23
C ARG A 26 7.38 1.14 3.35
N SER A 27 8.13 0.18 2.80
CA SER A 27 9.26 0.47 1.91
C SER A 27 8.81 1.11 0.59
N ASP A 28 7.66 0.74 0.05
CA ASP A 28 7.14 1.35 -1.18
C ASP A 28 6.83 2.84 -0.97
N ILE A 29 6.19 3.17 0.16
CA ILE A 29 5.90 4.56 0.56
C ILE A 29 7.20 5.35 0.73
N MET A 30 8.19 4.79 1.44
CA MET A 30 9.48 5.48 1.67
C MET A 30 10.23 5.71 0.36
N HIS A 31 10.25 4.74 -0.55
CA HIS A 31 10.86 4.91 -1.88
C HIS A 31 10.13 5.97 -2.71
N ALA A 32 8.80 5.98 -2.70
CA ALA A 32 8.01 6.97 -3.44
C ALA A 32 8.25 8.40 -2.94
N ILE A 33 8.29 8.62 -1.62
CA ILE A 33 8.59 9.94 -1.03
C ILE A 33 10.01 10.39 -1.39
N ARG A 34 10.98 9.47 -1.36
CA ARG A 34 12.38 9.78 -1.73
C ARG A 34 12.53 10.19 -3.19
N LYS A 35 11.78 9.59 -4.12
CA LYS A 35 11.82 9.93 -5.54
C LYS A 35 11.18 11.27 -5.88
N ASN A 36 10.35 11.81 -4.99
CA ASN A 36 9.64 13.09 -5.18
C ASN A 36 10.36 14.28 -4.53
N ARG A 37 11.64 14.13 -4.19
CA ARG A 37 12.57 15.21 -3.81
C ARG A 37 13.68 15.30 -4.84
#